data_AF-A0A819HVE3-F1
#
_entry.id   AF-A0A819HVE3-F1
#
_cell.length_a   1.000
_cell.length_b   1.000
_cell.length_c   1.000
_cell.angle_alpha   90.00
_cell.angle_beta   90.00
_cell.angle_gamma   90.00
#
_symmetry.space_group_name_H-M   'P 1'
#
loop_
_entity.id
_entity.type
_entity.pdbx_description
1 polymer ?
#
loop_
_entity_poly.entity_id
_entity_poly.type
_entity_poly.pdbx_seq_one_letter_code
_entity_poly.pdbx_strand_id
1 'polypeptide(L)'
;VFYVFYDQYLTIWHNLIMNLSLSFAAVFLVTCVLLGFDFHTSLLILLCVFMIIIDMFGVMFLWNIELNAISVVNIVMSVGIAVEFIAHIARYFAVSKGEDRLLRARKALSEMGSSVFSGITLTKIGGVVVLAFAKSQLFQVFYFRMYFSLVVIGALHGLVFLPILLSYFGPHSITFIEDRKRSYVNDDTIQSEVVVNGNAQNASHHSMNA
;
A
#
# COMPACT_ATOMS: atom_id res chain seq x y z
N VAL A 1 -46.83 -4.10 2.85
CA VAL A 1 -45.89 -3.63 3.92
C VAL A 1 -44.52 -4.29 3.82
N PHE A 2 -44.40 -5.60 3.60
CA PHE A 2 -43.11 -6.30 3.48
C PHE A 2 -42.29 -5.96 2.21
N TYR A 3 -42.93 -5.50 1.13
CA TYR A 3 -42.25 -5.15 -0.14
C TYR A 3 -41.06 -4.21 0.04
N VAL A 4 -41.21 -3.15 0.85
CA VAL A 4 -40.16 -2.13 1.10
C VAL A 4 -38.89 -2.73 1.73
N PHE A 5 -39.02 -3.76 2.57
CA PHE A 5 -37.87 -4.41 3.22
C PHE A 5 -37.11 -5.36 2.29
N TYR A 6 -37.77 -5.92 1.26
CA TYR A 6 -37.15 -6.87 0.34
C TYR A 6 -36.64 -6.22 -0.95
N ASP A 7 -37.16 -5.04 -1.31
CA ASP A 7 -36.74 -4.27 -2.49
C ASP A 7 -35.22 -4.00 -2.50
N GLN A 8 -34.62 -3.78 -1.33
CA GLN A 8 -33.17 -3.59 -1.18
C GLN A 8 -32.32 -4.77 -1.67
N TYR A 9 -32.84 -6.00 -1.60
CA TYR A 9 -32.10 -7.20 -2.03
C TYR A 9 -32.05 -7.33 -3.56
N LEU A 10 -32.98 -6.70 -4.28
CA LEU A 10 -32.98 -6.68 -5.74
C LEU A 10 -31.80 -5.88 -6.30
N THR A 11 -31.39 -4.81 -5.60
CA THR A 11 -30.31 -3.91 -6.03
C THR A 11 -29.01 -4.11 -5.25
N ILE A 12 -28.95 -5.07 -4.32
CA ILE A 12 -27.84 -5.18 -3.37
C ILE A 12 -26.49 -5.42 -4.05
N TRP A 13 -26.45 -6.27 -5.07
CA TRP A 13 -25.24 -6.56 -5.84
C TRP A 13 -24.77 -5.34 -6.62
N HIS A 14 -25.71 -4.60 -7.20
CA HIS A 14 -25.41 -3.36 -7.92
C HIS A 14 -24.82 -2.31 -6.97
N ASN A 15 -25.45 -2.12 -5.81
CA ASN A 15 -24.96 -1.22 -4.77
C ASN A 15 -23.58 -1.63 -4.25
N LEU A 16 -23.35 -2.93 -4.02
CA LEU A 16 -22.05 -3.45 -3.60
C LEU A 16 -20.96 -3.14 -4.61
N ILE A 17 -21.18 -3.45 -5.89
CA ILE A 17 -20.19 -3.24 -6.95
C ILE A 17 -19.90 -1.75 -7.13
N MET A 18 -20.92 -0.88 -7.12
CA MET A 18 -20.72 0.57 -7.22
C MET A 18 -19.90 1.12 -6.06
N ASN A 19 -20.25 0.75 -4.81
CA ASN A 19 -19.53 1.24 -3.63
C ASN A 19 -18.09 0.70 -3.59
N LEU A 20 -17.87 -0.57 -3.94
CA LEU A 20 -16.52 -1.12 -4.03
C LEU A 20 -15.69 -0.42 -5.10
N SER A 21 -16.26 -0.20 -6.28
CA SER A 21 -15.56 0.47 -7.39
C SER A 21 -15.18 1.90 -7.00
N LEU A 22 -16.09 2.64 -6.36
CA LEU A 22 -15.82 3.99 -5.87
C LEU A 22 -14.72 4.00 -4.79
N SER A 23 -14.77 3.06 -3.84
CA SER A 23 -13.75 2.94 -2.81
C SER A 23 -12.38 2.58 -3.39
N PHE A 24 -12.31 1.65 -4.34
CA PHE A 24 -11.06 1.30 -5.02
C PHE A 24 -10.49 2.48 -5.81
N ALA A 25 -11.34 3.22 -6.52
CA ALA A 25 -10.93 4.44 -7.22
C ALA A 25 -10.39 5.50 -6.24
N ALA A 26 -11.06 5.70 -5.10
CA ALA A 26 -10.61 6.62 -4.07
C ALA A 26 -9.26 6.20 -3.45
N VAL A 27 -9.09 4.93 -3.13
CA VAL A 27 -7.81 4.39 -2.61
C VAL A 27 -6.69 4.59 -3.62
N PHE A 28 -6.92 4.27 -4.88
CA PHE A 28 -5.93 4.47 -5.94
C PHE A 28 -5.54 5.95 -6.08
N LEU A 29 -6.53 6.84 -6.14
CA LEU A 29 -6.29 8.28 -6.28
C LEU A 29 -5.51 8.84 -5.09
N VAL A 30 -5.95 8.55 -3.87
CA VAL A 30 -5.33 9.08 -2.64
C VAL A 30 -3.91 8.53 -2.48
N THR A 31 -3.71 7.23 -2.68
CA THR A 31 -2.35 6.65 -2.59
C THR A 31 -1.44 7.20 -3.67
N CYS A 32 -1.93 7.38 -4.90
CA CYS A 32 -1.15 7.94 -6.00
C CYS A 32 -0.68 9.36 -5.68
N VAL A 33 -1.56 10.22 -5.18
CA VAL A 33 -1.22 11.59 -4.79
C VAL A 33 -0.25 11.59 -3.59
N LEU A 34 -0.49 10.78 -2.56
CA LEU A 34 0.34 10.73 -1.36
C LEU A 34 1.75 10.16 -1.60
N LEU A 35 1.91 9.31 -2.61
CA LEU A 35 3.21 8.75 -3.01
C LEU A 35 3.93 9.59 -4.08
N GLY A 36 3.41 10.77 -4.44
CA GLY A 36 4.06 11.67 -5.40
C GLY A 36 3.90 11.23 -6.86
N PHE A 37 2.70 10.77 -7.23
CA PHE A 37 2.34 10.28 -8.56
C PHE A 37 3.07 9.00 -9.00
N ASP A 38 3.48 8.16 -8.03
CA ASP A 38 3.96 6.80 -8.31
C ASP A 38 2.79 5.84 -8.57
N PHE A 39 2.34 5.80 -9.82
CA PHE A 39 1.28 4.89 -10.28
C PHE A 39 1.61 3.42 -10.05
N HIS A 40 2.89 3.04 -10.10
CA HIS A 40 3.31 1.65 -9.97
C HIS A 40 3.09 1.14 -8.55
N THR A 41 3.59 1.85 -7.55
CA THR A 41 3.37 1.47 -6.14
C THR A 41 1.89 1.54 -5.77
N SER A 42 1.16 2.56 -6.23
CA SER A 42 -0.29 2.66 -5.99
C SER A 42 -1.08 1.48 -6.57
N LEU A 43 -0.71 0.99 -7.75
CA LEU A 43 -1.33 -0.19 -8.34
C LEU A 43 -1.06 -1.46 -7.51
N LEU A 44 0.16 -1.62 -6.99
CA LEU A 44 0.49 -2.75 -6.10
C LEU A 44 -0.30 -2.69 -4.78
N ILE A 45 -0.46 -1.49 -4.20
CA ILE A 45 -1.33 -1.29 -3.02
C ILE A 45 -2.76 -1.69 -3.36
N LEU A 46 -3.31 -1.19 -4.47
CA LEU A 46 -4.67 -1.48 -4.90
C LEU A 46 -4.88 -2.99 -5.12
N LEU A 47 -3.90 -3.67 -5.73
CA LEU A 47 -3.92 -5.12 -5.91
C LEU A 47 -3.98 -5.87 -4.58
N CYS A 48 -3.15 -5.50 -3.60
CA CYS A 48 -3.21 -6.11 -2.27
C CYS A 48 -4.56 -5.89 -1.59
N VAL A 49 -5.12 -4.68 -1.65
CA VAL A 49 -6.45 -4.40 -1.07
C VAL A 49 -7.53 -5.20 -1.79
N PHE A 50 -7.47 -5.32 -3.11
CA PHE A 50 -8.38 -6.16 -3.88
C PHE A 50 -8.33 -7.63 -3.46
N MET A 51 -7.13 -8.19 -3.27
CA MET A 51 -6.96 -9.57 -2.77
C MET A 51 -7.59 -9.75 -1.38
N ILE A 52 -7.38 -8.80 -0.45
CA ILE A 52 -8.01 -8.85 0.88
C ILE A 52 -9.54 -8.90 0.78
N ILE A 53 -10.15 -8.13 -0.15
CA ILE A 53 -11.60 -8.14 -0.33
C ILE A 53 -12.09 -9.47 -0.90
N ILE A 54 -11.36 -10.07 -1.84
CA ILE A 54 -11.68 -11.41 -2.35
C ILE A 54 -11.63 -12.46 -1.23
N ASP A 55 -10.58 -12.43 -0.39
CA ASP A 55 -10.47 -13.32 0.75
C ASP A 55 -11.59 -13.09 1.78
N MET A 56 -12.02 -11.84 1.96
CA MET A 56 -13.17 -11.51 2.80
C MET A 56 -14.47 -12.12 2.28
N PHE A 57 -14.71 -12.09 0.96
CA PHE A 57 -15.83 -12.84 0.37
C PHE A 57 -15.70 -14.35 0.61
N GLY A 58 -14.48 -14.89 0.52
CA GLY A 58 -14.19 -16.29 0.85
C GLY A 58 -14.52 -16.64 2.31
N VAL A 59 -14.13 -15.78 3.26
CA VAL A 59 -14.49 -15.95 4.68
C VAL A 59 -15.99 -15.85 4.90
N MET A 60 -16.67 -14.89 4.26
CA MET A 60 -18.13 -14.79 4.36
C MET A 60 -18.81 -16.08 3.90
N PHE A 61 -18.31 -16.70 2.83
CA PHE A 61 -18.77 -18.00 2.38
C PHE A 61 -18.49 -19.11 3.42
N LEU A 62 -17.25 -19.22 3.92
CA LEU A 62 -16.86 -20.25 4.90
C LEU A 62 -17.62 -20.14 6.24
N TRP A 63 -17.95 -18.93 6.65
CA TRP A 63 -18.65 -18.66 7.92
C TRP A 63 -20.15 -18.45 7.77
N ASN A 64 -20.71 -18.72 6.58
CA ASN A 64 -22.13 -18.57 6.24
C ASN A 64 -22.69 -17.20 6.62
N ILE A 65 -21.96 -16.14 6.30
CA ILE A 65 -22.39 -14.75 6.51
C ILE A 65 -23.15 -14.30 5.27
N GLU A 66 -24.43 -14.02 5.44
CA GLU A 66 -25.31 -13.59 4.35
C GLU A 66 -24.93 -12.22 3.81
N LEU A 67 -25.08 -12.04 2.50
CA LEU A 67 -24.95 -10.73 1.87
C LEU A 67 -26.22 -9.91 2.08
N ASN A 68 -26.21 -9.02 3.06
CA ASN A 68 -27.24 -8.03 3.36
C ASN A 68 -26.65 -6.60 3.42
N ALA A 69 -27.49 -5.59 3.60
CA ALA A 69 -27.05 -4.19 3.65
C ALA A 69 -25.93 -3.93 4.68
N ILE A 70 -25.96 -4.64 5.81
CA ILE A 70 -24.96 -4.48 6.87
C ILE A 70 -23.62 -5.09 6.45
N SER A 71 -23.64 -6.29 5.88
CA SER A 71 -22.42 -6.92 5.36
C SER A 71 -21.81 -6.13 4.20
N VAL A 72 -22.62 -5.47 3.35
CA VAL A 72 -22.14 -4.60 2.28
C VAL A 72 -21.39 -3.41 2.86
N VAL A 73 -21.95 -2.75 3.87
CA VAL A 73 -21.25 -1.67 4.59
C VAL A 73 -19.94 -2.18 5.21
N ASN A 74 -19.95 -3.37 5.81
CA ASN A 74 -18.74 -3.95 6.41
C ASN A 74 -17.68 -4.30 5.34
N ILE A 75 -18.06 -4.80 4.17
CA ILE A 75 -17.15 -5.02 3.02
C ILE A 75 -16.53 -3.69 2.57
N VAL A 76 -17.34 -2.64 2.42
CA VAL A 76 -16.86 -1.31 2.00
C VAL A 76 -15.93 -0.70 3.04
N MET A 77 -16.28 -0.79 4.32
CA MET A 77 -15.41 -0.40 5.44
C MET A 77 -14.10 -1.20 5.46
N SER A 78 -14.16 -2.48 5.09
CA SER A 78 -12.98 -3.34 5.03
C SER A 78 -11.95 -2.83 4.03
N VAL A 79 -12.35 -2.18 2.94
CA VAL A 79 -11.42 -1.55 1.97
C VAL A 79 -10.57 -0.49 2.68
N GLY A 80 -11.18 0.42 3.44
CA GLY A 80 -10.47 1.49 4.14
C GLY A 80 -9.55 0.95 5.24
N ILE A 81 -10.05 -0.01 6.03
CA ILE A 81 -9.28 -0.64 7.10
C ILE A 81 -8.10 -1.44 6.53
N ALA A 82 -8.27 -2.14 5.40
CA ALA A 82 -7.20 -2.89 4.75
C ALA A 82 -6.02 -1.99 4.34
N VAL A 83 -6.31 -0.77 3.87
CA VAL A 83 -5.28 0.21 3.48
C VAL A 83 -4.37 0.59 4.66
N GLU A 84 -4.88 0.62 5.89
CA GLU A 84 -4.06 0.91 7.08
C GLU A 84 -2.92 -0.10 7.26
N PHE A 85 -3.14 -1.38 6.94
CA PHE A 85 -2.10 -2.42 7.06
C PHE A 85 -1.04 -2.31 5.95
N ILE A 86 -1.39 -1.75 4.80
CA ILE A 86 -0.58 -1.79 3.58
C ILE A 86 0.17 -0.46 3.36
N ALA A 87 -0.53 0.68 3.51
CA ALA A 87 -0.04 1.98 3.05
C ALA A 87 1.22 2.45 3.78
N HIS A 88 1.34 2.19 5.09
CA HIS A 88 2.52 2.60 5.85
C HIS A 88 3.80 1.90 5.39
N ILE A 89 3.73 0.60 5.15
CA ILE A 89 4.86 -0.21 4.67
C ILE A 89 5.20 0.17 3.24
N ALA A 90 4.19 0.27 2.36
CA ALA A 90 4.39 0.65 0.96
C ALA A 90 4.98 2.07 0.83
N ARG A 91 4.49 3.03 1.62
CA ARG A 91 5.05 4.39 1.65
C ARG A 91 6.50 4.39 2.11
N TYR A 92 6.82 3.66 3.19
CA TYR A 92 8.20 3.58 3.67
C TYR A 92 9.11 2.95 2.61
N PHE A 93 8.66 1.89 1.94
CA PHE A 93 9.38 1.28 0.82
C PHE A 93 9.64 2.26 -0.33
N ALA A 94 8.64 3.08 -0.70
CA ALA A 94 8.72 4.05 -1.78
C ALA A 94 9.73 5.18 -1.48
N VAL A 95 9.75 5.69 -0.24
CA VAL A 95 10.68 6.77 0.16
C VAL A 95 12.07 6.28 0.59
N SER A 96 12.22 4.96 0.82
CA SER A 96 13.50 4.38 1.23
C SER A 96 14.56 4.50 0.12
N LYS A 97 15.78 4.87 0.52
CA LYS A 97 16.94 4.97 -0.38
C LYS A 97 17.56 3.60 -0.63
N GLY A 98 18.04 3.37 -1.85
CA GLY A 98 18.80 2.18 -2.23
C GLY A 98 18.35 1.58 -3.56
N GLU A 99 19.29 0.99 -4.30
CA GLU A 99 19.01 0.28 -5.56
C GLU A 99 18.25 -1.02 -5.33
N ASP A 100 18.66 -1.77 -4.30
CA ASP A 100 18.14 -3.10 -4.05
C ASP A 100 16.73 -3.05 -3.43
N ARG A 101 15.78 -3.58 -4.19
CA ARG A 101 14.37 -3.69 -3.81
C ARG A 101 14.21 -4.61 -2.60
N LEU A 102 15.01 -5.68 -2.51
CA LEU A 102 14.93 -6.62 -1.39
C LEU A 102 15.36 -5.94 -0.08
N LEU A 103 16.48 -5.23 -0.10
CA LEU A 103 16.95 -4.48 1.06
C LEU A 103 15.95 -3.41 1.50
N ARG A 104 15.35 -2.68 0.54
CA ARG A 104 14.31 -1.69 0.83
C ARG A 104 13.05 -2.31 1.44
N ALA A 105 12.59 -3.44 0.92
CA ALA A 105 11.43 -4.16 1.47
C ALA A 105 11.71 -4.66 2.89
N ARG A 106 12.90 -5.24 3.13
CA ARG A 106 13.35 -5.65 4.46
C ARG A 106 13.40 -4.47 5.43
N LYS A 107 13.95 -3.33 4.99
CA LYS A 107 14.02 -2.11 5.81
C LYS A 107 12.62 -1.58 6.13
N ALA A 108 11.73 -1.52 5.16
CA ALA A 108 10.35 -1.10 5.37
C ALA A 108 9.63 -1.98 6.40
N LEU A 109 9.80 -3.31 6.32
CA LEU A 109 9.22 -4.22 7.29
C LEU A 109 9.86 -4.10 8.68
N SER A 110 11.18 -3.93 8.76
CA SER A 110 11.89 -3.78 10.04
C SER A 110 11.48 -2.51 10.79
N GLU A 111 11.28 -1.41 10.06
CA GLU A 111 11.03 -0.09 10.64
C GLU A 111 9.54 0.15 10.88
N MET A 112 8.68 -0.21 9.93
CA MET A 112 7.23 0.02 10.04
C MET A 112 6.45 -1.18 10.53
N GLY A 113 6.96 -2.41 10.35
CA GLY A 113 6.20 -3.63 10.66
C GLY A 113 5.85 -3.75 12.14
N SER A 114 6.76 -3.37 13.04
CA SER A 114 6.50 -3.36 14.49
C SER A 114 5.41 -2.36 14.87
N SER A 115 5.42 -1.16 14.27
CA SER A 115 4.40 -0.13 14.47
C SER A 115 3.04 -0.56 13.92
N VAL A 116 3.00 -1.16 12.72
CA VAL A 116 1.75 -1.69 12.14
C VAL A 116 1.20 -2.84 13.00
N PHE A 117 2.05 -3.77 13.42
CA PHE A 117 1.61 -4.91 14.23
C PHE A 117 1.10 -4.48 15.62
N SER A 118 1.86 -3.67 16.34
CA SER A 118 1.46 -3.25 17.70
C SER A 118 0.42 -2.14 17.72
N GLY A 119 0.52 -1.18 16.81
CA GLY A 119 -0.32 0.02 16.78
C GLY A 119 -1.63 -0.16 16.00
N ILE A 120 -1.65 -0.99 14.96
CA ILE A 120 -2.83 -1.21 14.12
C ILE A 120 -3.43 -2.59 14.39
N THR A 121 -2.66 -3.67 14.28
CA THR A 121 -3.23 -5.03 14.45
C THR A 121 -3.72 -5.26 15.87
N LEU A 122 -2.87 -5.06 16.89
CA LEU A 122 -3.23 -5.38 18.27
C LEU A 122 -4.36 -4.49 18.81
N THR A 123 -4.34 -3.19 18.49
CA THR A 123 -5.39 -2.25 18.91
C THR A 123 -6.74 -2.61 18.28
N LYS A 124 -6.74 -3.02 17.01
CA LYS A 124 -7.96 -3.42 16.30
C LYS A 124 -8.48 -4.77 16.78
N ILE A 125 -7.60 -5.74 17.07
CA ILE A 125 -8.00 -6.99 17.73
C ILE A 125 -8.64 -6.69 19.09
N GLY A 126 -8.01 -5.84 19.92
CA GLY A 126 -8.55 -5.44 21.22
C GLY A 126 -9.96 -4.86 21.12
N GLY A 127 -10.19 -3.94 20.18
CA GLY A 127 -11.51 -3.36 19.94
C GLY A 127 -12.54 -4.36 19.40
N VAL A 128 -12.13 -5.21 18.46
CA VAL A 128 -13.04 -6.19 17.83
C VAL A 128 -13.43 -7.30 18.82
N VAL A 129 -12.53 -7.74 19.69
CA VAL A 129 -12.82 -8.79 20.69
C VAL A 129 -13.95 -8.37 21.64
N VAL A 130 -14.11 -7.08 21.94
CA VAL A 130 -15.23 -6.59 22.75
C VAL A 130 -16.59 -6.93 22.10
N LEU A 131 -16.67 -6.95 20.76
CA LEU A 131 -17.88 -7.32 20.04
C LEU A 131 -18.26 -8.80 20.22
N ALA A 132 -17.30 -9.68 20.55
CA ALA A 132 -17.58 -11.09 20.83
C ALA A 132 -18.47 -11.25 22.07
N PHE A 133 -18.39 -10.32 23.02
CA PHE A 133 -19.20 -10.33 24.25
C PHE A 133 -20.54 -9.59 24.10
N ALA A 134 -20.83 -9.03 22.93
CA ALA A 134 -22.11 -8.37 22.67
C ALA A 134 -23.26 -9.40 22.67
N LYS A 135 -24.40 -9.07 23.28
CA LYS A 135 -25.56 -10.00 23.36
C LYS A 135 -26.32 -10.16 22.03
N SER A 136 -26.14 -9.25 21.08
CA SER A 136 -26.85 -9.28 19.80
C SER A 136 -26.16 -10.21 18.81
N GLN A 137 -26.92 -11.13 18.21
CA GLN A 137 -26.44 -12.00 17.14
C GLN A 137 -25.90 -11.21 15.95
N LEU A 138 -26.49 -10.04 15.68
CA LEU A 138 -26.06 -9.17 14.59
C LEU A 138 -24.61 -8.69 14.80
N PHE A 139 -24.27 -8.26 16.03
CA PHE A 139 -22.91 -7.85 16.37
C PHE A 139 -21.92 -9.01 16.35
N GLN A 140 -22.30 -10.18 16.86
CA GLN A 140 -21.40 -11.34 16.87
C GLN A 140 -21.12 -11.88 15.46
N VAL A 141 -22.14 -11.97 14.60
CA VAL A 141 -22.02 -12.62 13.29
C VAL A 141 -21.56 -11.65 12.20
N PHE A 142 -22.14 -10.45 12.10
CA PHE A 142 -21.79 -9.54 11.00
C PHE A 142 -20.62 -8.62 11.35
N TYR A 143 -20.42 -8.25 12.61
CA TYR A 143 -19.36 -7.32 12.98
C TYR A 143 -18.13 -8.03 13.52
N PHE A 144 -18.26 -8.82 14.60
CA PHE A 144 -17.12 -9.50 15.22
C PHE A 144 -16.42 -10.42 14.22
N ARG A 145 -17.16 -11.36 13.61
CA ARG A 145 -16.58 -12.30 12.65
C ARG A 145 -15.94 -11.61 11.44
N MET A 146 -16.64 -10.67 10.79
CA MET A 146 -16.08 -10.00 9.61
C MET A 146 -14.84 -9.16 9.97
N TYR A 147 -14.89 -8.37 11.04
CA TYR A 147 -13.75 -7.53 11.42
C TYR A 147 -12.58 -8.33 12.01
N PHE A 148 -12.85 -9.42 12.71
CA PHE A 148 -11.78 -10.28 13.20
C PHE A 148 -11.01 -10.89 12.03
N SER A 149 -11.71 -11.45 11.06
CA SER A 149 -11.11 -12.02 9.86
C SER A 149 -10.39 -10.97 9.02
N LEU A 150 -10.97 -9.77 8.87
CA LEU A 150 -10.33 -8.65 8.20
C LEU A 150 -8.99 -8.29 8.84
N VAL A 151 -8.91 -8.22 10.18
CA VAL A 151 -7.66 -7.85 10.86
C VAL A 151 -6.60 -8.93 10.66
N VAL A 152 -6.98 -10.21 10.71
CA VAL A 152 -6.04 -11.32 10.47
C VAL A 152 -5.56 -11.32 9.00
N ILE A 153 -6.48 -11.28 8.04
CA ILE A 153 -6.15 -11.29 6.60
C ILE A 153 -5.37 -10.04 6.22
N GLY A 154 -5.78 -8.87 6.71
CA GLY A 154 -5.14 -7.59 6.46
C GLY A 154 -3.72 -7.55 7.04
N ALA A 155 -3.50 -8.07 8.25
CA ALA A 155 -2.17 -8.18 8.82
C ALA A 155 -1.28 -9.16 8.04
N LEU A 156 -1.81 -10.30 7.61
CA LEU A 156 -1.05 -11.25 6.78
C LEU A 156 -0.67 -10.64 5.42
N HIS A 157 -1.61 -9.96 4.76
CA HIS A 157 -1.33 -9.29 3.49
C HIS A 157 -0.36 -8.12 3.66
N GLY A 158 -0.52 -7.29 4.69
CA GLY A 158 0.32 -6.13 4.93
C GLY A 158 1.73 -6.47 5.42
N LEU A 159 1.88 -7.43 6.34
CA LEU A 159 3.17 -7.73 6.98
C LEU A 159 3.95 -8.85 6.29
N VAL A 160 3.29 -9.74 5.54
CA VAL A 160 3.94 -10.89 4.89
C VAL A 160 3.91 -10.76 3.38
N PHE A 161 2.72 -10.67 2.78
CA PHE A 161 2.58 -10.70 1.32
C PHE A 161 3.15 -9.43 0.66
N LEU A 162 2.82 -8.25 1.18
CA LEU A 162 3.19 -6.97 0.59
C LEU A 162 4.72 -6.76 0.52
N PRO A 163 5.53 -7.00 1.57
CA PRO A 163 6.98 -6.85 1.46
C PRO A 163 7.60 -7.76 0.39
N ILE A 164 7.05 -8.97 0.21
CA ILE A 164 7.48 -9.90 -0.84
C ILE A 164 7.06 -9.34 -2.21
N LEU A 165 5.83 -8.87 -2.36
CA LEU A 165 5.36 -8.28 -3.62
C LEU A 165 6.22 -7.06 -4.01
N LEU A 166 6.55 -6.20 -3.07
CA LEU A 166 7.38 -5.01 -3.28
C LEU A 166 8.84 -5.36 -3.57
N SER A 167 9.39 -6.46 -3.03
CA SER A 167 10.78 -6.85 -3.34
C SER A 167 10.94 -7.31 -4.78
N TYR A 168 9.94 -8.01 -5.34
CA TYR A 168 9.96 -8.44 -6.74
C TYR A 168 9.51 -7.34 -7.70
N PHE A 169 8.37 -6.71 -7.43
CA PHE A 169 7.70 -5.82 -8.36
C PHE A 169 7.79 -4.33 -7.99
N GLY A 170 8.34 -3.96 -6.84
CA GLY A 170 8.39 -2.55 -6.43
C GLY A 170 9.26 -1.67 -7.36
N PRO A 171 8.93 -0.39 -7.53
CA PRO A 171 9.71 0.51 -8.38
C PRO A 171 11.10 0.81 -7.81
N HIS A 172 12.01 1.23 -8.69
CA HIS A 172 13.33 1.72 -8.29
C HIS A 172 13.22 3.01 -7.46
N SER A 173 14.14 3.22 -6.53
CA SER A 173 14.08 4.36 -5.62
C SER A 173 14.30 5.66 -6.40
N ILE A 174 13.37 6.62 -6.28
CA ILE A 174 13.46 7.94 -6.93
C ILE A 174 14.73 8.66 -6.46
N THR A 175 15.03 8.62 -5.16
CA THR A 175 16.24 9.19 -4.58
C THR A 175 17.50 8.61 -5.22
N PHE A 176 17.49 7.31 -5.51
CA PHE A 176 18.63 6.68 -6.16
C PHE A 176 18.80 7.17 -7.61
N ILE A 177 17.70 7.40 -8.34
CA ILE A 177 17.78 7.97 -9.70
C ILE A 177 18.37 9.39 -9.66
N GLU A 178 17.97 10.21 -8.69
CA GLU A 178 18.54 11.55 -8.48
C GLU A 178 20.02 11.50 -8.10
N ASP A 179 20.40 10.64 -7.14
CA ASP A 179 21.79 10.46 -6.72
C ASP A 179 22.66 9.98 -7.88
N ARG A 180 22.19 9.01 -8.68
CA ARG A 180 22.90 8.52 -9.87
C ARG A 180 23.05 9.63 -10.92
N LYS A 181 21.98 10.38 -11.18
CA LYS A 181 22.01 11.51 -12.13
C LYS A 181 22.99 12.59 -11.68
N ARG A 182 23.05 12.87 -10.37
CA ARG A 182 24.01 13.81 -9.78
C ARG A 182 25.45 13.32 -9.93
N SER A 183 25.71 12.03 -9.71
CA SER A 183 27.04 11.45 -9.91
C SER A 183 27.52 11.56 -11.36
N TYR A 184 26.65 11.29 -12.34
CA TYR A 184 27.00 11.47 -13.76
C TYR A 184 27.34 12.92 -14.11
N VAL A 185 26.51 13.88 -13.67
CA VAL A 185 26.77 15.31 -13.91
C VAL A 185 28.10 15.76 -13.27
N ASN A 186 28.43 15.23 -12.10
CA ASN A 186 29.69 15.57 -11.42
C ASN A 186 30.90 15.00 -12.18
N ASP A 187 30.83 13.76 -12.68
CA ASP A 187 31.87 13.16 -13.51
C ASP A 187 32.09 13.94 -14.81
N ASP A 188 31.01 14.32 -15.51
CA ASP A 188 31.08 15.14 -16.73
C ASP A 188 31.71 16.51 -16.47
N THR A 189 31.38 17.13 -15.33
CA THR A 189 31.94 18.42 -14.91
C THR A 189 33.44 18.30 -14.65
N ILE A 190 33.86 17.27 -13.90
CA ILE A 190 35.27 17.00 -13.60
C ILE A 190 36.04 16.72 -14.91
N GLN A 191 35.49 15.91 -15.81
CA GLN A 191 36.11 15.62 -17.10
C GLN A 191 36.31 16.89 -17.93
N SER A 192 35.32 17.80 -17.94
CA SER A 192 35.41 19.07 -18.66
C SER A 192 36.45 20.01 -18.06
N GLU A 193 36.56 20.07 -16.73
CA GLU A 193 37.51 20.93 -16.02
C GLU A 193 38.95 20.44 -16.22
N VAL A 194 39.17 19.12 -16.23
CA VAL A 194 40.48 18.50 -16.52
C VAL A 194 40.91 18.78 -17.96
N VAL A 195 39.99 18.72 -18.93
CA VAL A 195 40.30 19.02 -20.34
C VAL A 195 40.63 20.50 -20.54
N VAL A 196 39.89 21.42 -19.89
CA VAL A 196 40.16 22.86 -19.96
C VAL A 196 41.52 23.20 -19.34
N ASN A 197 41.82 22.67 -18.15
CA ASN A 197 43.10 22.92 -17.47
C ASN A 197 44.28 22.30 -18.21
N GLY A 198 44.13 21.10 -18.79
CA GLY A 198 45.15 20.47 -19.63
C GLY A 198 45.45 21.28 -20.90
N ASN A 199 44.43 21.85 -21.54
CA ASN A 199 44.63 22.71 -22.71
C ASN A 199 45.28 24.05 -22.34
N ALA A 200 44.95 24.63 -21.19
CA ALA A 200 45.57 25.87 -20.71
C ALA A 200 47.07 25.71 -20.39
N GLN A 201 47.46 24.56 -19.82
CA GLN A 201 48.87 24.24 -19.56
C GLN A 201 49.67 23.98 -20.85
N ASN A 202 49.07 23.35 -21.86
CA ASN A 202 49.72 23.18 -23.16
C ASN A 202 49.89 24.51 -23.92
N ALA A 203 48.93 25.43 -23.80
CA ALA A 203 49.01 26.75 -24.43
C ALA A 203 50.11 27.64 -23.81
N SER A 204 50.29 27.59 -22.48
CA SER A 204 51.35 28.36 -21.81
C SER A 204 52.75 27.86 -22.14
N HIS A 205 52.95 26.54 -22.21
CA HIS A 205 54.22 25.94 -22.63
C HIS A 205 54.60 26.26 -24.09
N HIS A 206 53.62 26.44 -24.98
CA HIS A 206 53.91 26.81 -26.37
C HIS A 206 54.32 28.27 -26.52
N SER A 207 53.86 29.16 -25.63
CA SER A 207 54.21 30.60 -25.64
C SER A 207 55.60 30.93 -25.07
N MET A 208 56.23 30.01 -24.33
CA MET A 208 57.59 30.18 -23.75
C MET A 208 58.72 29.70 -24.68
N ASN A 209 58.40 29.02 -25.78
CA ASN A 209 59.36 28.45 -26.73
C ASN A 209 59.39 29.18 -28.09
N ALA A 210 58.72 30.34 -28.20
CA ALA A 210 58.74 31.23 -29.36
C ALA A 210 59.45 32.54 -28.99
#